data_AF-A0A2M8BYT2-F1
#
_entry.id   AF-A0A2M8BYT2-F1
#
_cell.length_a   1.000
_cell.length_b   1.000
_cell.length_c   1.000
_cell.angle_alpha   90.00
_cell.angle_beta   90.00
_cell.angle_gamma   90.00
#
_symmetry.space_group_name_H-M   'P 1'
#
loop_
_entity.id
_entity.type
_entity.pdbx_description
1 polymer ?
#
loop_
_entity_poly.entity_id
_entity_poly.type
_entity_poly.pdbx_seq_one_letter_code
_entity_poly.pdbx_strand_id
1 'polypeptide(L)'
;MFWKRRKVKEGEVKLSGPKDIPGLVGRHMVVEEKKDPDWVWKLRGVIRPAGKKNAFYCRVFDESQAAQAGVEVKDWTSLDDHPDLILWEGYFDKETNMARREKFVKPSSLPS
;
A
#
# COMPACT_ATOMS: atom_id res chain seq x y z
N MET A 1 -8.92 -20.47 18.51
CA MET A 1 -9.71 -19.94 17.38
C MET A 1 -8.88 -20.03 16.11
N PHE A 2 -9.42 -20.72 15.12
CA PHE A 2 -8.70 -21.35 14.01
C PHE A 2 -8.45 -20.37 12.86
N TRP A 3 -7.18 -20.10 12.54
CA TRP A 3 -6.82 -19.40 11.30
C TRP A 3 -6.95 -20.36 10.11
N LYS A 4 -8.05 -20.24 9.38
CA LYS A 4 -8.29 -20.96 8.12
C LYS A 4 -7.33 -20.42 7.05
N ARG A 5 -6.16 -21.07 6.92
CA ARG A 5 -5.24 -20.87 5.79
C ARG A 5 -5.98 -21.27 4.51
N ARG A 6 -6.52 -20.27 3.79
CA ARG A 6 -6.86 -20.45 2.37
C ARG A 6 -5.53 -20.56 1.62
N LYS A 7 -5.28 -21.72 1.00
CA LYS A 7 -4.25 -21.90 -0.04
C LYS A 7 -4.49 -20.82 -1.09
N VAL A 8 -3.60 -19.84 -1.18
CA VAL A 8 -3.55 -18.92 -2.32
C VAL A 8 -2.81 -19.66 -3.42
N LYS A 9 -3.43 -19.78 -4.60
CA LYS A 9 -2.79 -20.34 -5.79
C LYS A 9 -1.52 -19.54 -6.07
N GLU A 10 -0.42 -20.25 -6.20
CA GLU A 10 0.88 -19.74 -6.60
C GLU A 10 0.73 -19.06 -7.97
N GLY A 11 0.72 -17.73 -8.00
CA GLY A 11 0.51 -16.91 -9.21
C GLY A 11 -0.50 -15.77 -9.05
N GLU A 12 -1.48 -15.87 -8.16
CA GLU A 12 -2.41 -14.76 -7.88
C GLU A 12 -1.87 -13.92 -6.73
N VAL A 13 -1.27 -12.77 -7.06
CA VAL A 13 -0.88 -11.77 -6.07
C VAL A 13 -2.17 -11.29 -5.39
N LYS A 14 -2.47 -11.82 -4.21
CA LYS A 14 -3.68 -11.46 -3.47
C LYS A 14 -3.60 -10.01 -3.02
N LEU A 15 -4.18 -9.12 -3.81
CA LEU A 15 -4.35 -7.72 -3.46
C LEU A 15 -5.42 -7.64 -2.39
N SER A 16 -5.07 -7.09 -1.23
CA SER A 16 -6.06 -6.81 -0.19
C SER A 16 -6.67 -5.43 -0.44
N GLY A 17 -7.97 -5.31 -0.21
CA GLY A 17 -8.61 -4.00 -0.19
C GLY A 17 -8.12 -3.11 0.95
N PRO A 18 -8.63 -1.86 0.99
CA PRO A 18 -8.15 -0.84 1.90
C PRO A 18 -8.21 -1.28 3.36
N LYS A 19 -7.14 -0.95 4.09
CA LYS A 19 -7.01 -1.17 5.52
C LYS A 19 -6.33 0.04 6.14
N ASP A 20 -6.19 0.03 7.45
CA ASP A 20 -5.34 0.99 8.14
C ASP A 20 -3.89 0.87 7.66
N ILE A 21 -3.18 1.99 7.65
CA ILE A 21 -1.79 2.02 7.21
C ILE A 21 -0.95 1.13 8.12
N PRO A 22 -0.02 0.33 7.57
CA PRO A 22 0.92 -0.42 8.37
C PRO A 22 1.70 0.50 9.32
N GLY A 23 1.84 0.12 10.59
CA GLY A 23 2.50 0.97 11.59
C GLY A 23 3.92 1.44 11.20
N LEU A 24 4.68 0.61 10.46
CA LEU A 24 5.99 1.00 9.92
C LEU A 24 5.89 2.16 8.91
N VAL A 25 4.89 2.11 8.03
CA VAL A 25 4.63 3.16 7.02
C VAL A 25 4.14 4.43 7.72
N GLY A 26 3.16 4.31 8.62
CA GLY A 26 2.64 5.46 9.36
C GLY A 26 3.72 6.16 10.19
N ARG A 27 4.54 5.39 10.92
CA ARG A 27 5.69 5.93 11.66
C ARG A 27 6.71 6.60 10.74
N HIS A 28 7.00 6.03 9.58
CA HIS A 28 7.91 6.64 8.60
C HIS A 28 7.38 8.00 8.12
N MET A 29 6.09 8.09 7.78
CA MET A 29 5.46 9.36 7.37
C MET A 29 5.54 10.42 8.47
N VAL A 30 5.31 10.04 9.73
CA VAL A 30 5.35 10.99 10.86
C VAL A 30 6.77 11.42 11.21
N VAL A 31 7.71 10.47 11.28
CA VAL A 31 9.08 10.74 11.78
C VAL A 31 9.98 11.28 10.68
N GLU A 32 10.05 10.59 9.54
CA GLU A 32 10.96 10.94 8.45
C GLU A 32 10.40 12.09 7.60
N GLU A 33 9.09 12.07 7.34
CA GLU A 33 8.45 13.09 6.48
C GLU A 33 7.73 14.19 7.26
N LYS A 34 7.82 14.16 8.60
CA LYS A 34 7.25 15.18 9.50
C LYS A 34 5.76 15.45 9.26
N LYS A 35 5.01 14.40 8.87
CA LYS A 35 3.55 14.50 8.70
C LYS A 35 2.85 14.52 10.06
N ASP A 36 1.69 15.16 10.06
CA ASP A 36 0.84 15.20 11.24
C ASP A 36 0.35 13.78 11.60
N PRO A 37 0.58 13.30 12.83
CA PRO A 37 0.21 11.94 13.22
C PRO A 37 -1.30 11.74 13.21
N ASP A 38 -2.09 12.71 13.68
CA ASP A 38 -3.55 12.60 13.73
C ASP A 38 -4.17 12.53 12.33
N TRP A 39 -3.55 13.19 11.35
CA TRP A 39 -3.89 13.06 9.94
C TRP A 39 -3.46 11.71 9.38
N VAL A 40 -2.21 11.27 9.60
CA VAL A 40 -1.70 9.99 9.09
C VAL A 40 -2.57 8.83 9.54
N TRP A 41 -2.99 8.78 10.81
CA TRP A 41 -3.80 7.67 11.32
C TRP A 41 -5.24 7.63 10.80
N LYS A 42 -5.69 8.66 10.07
CA LYS A 42 -7.01 8.68 9.39
C LYS A 42 -6.93 8.16 7.95
N LEU A 43 -5.72 8.03 7.39
CA LEU A 43 -5.54 7.60 6.01
C LEU A 43 -5.65 6.08 5.89
N ARG A 44 -5.92 5.62 4.66
CA ARG A 44 -6.06 4.21 4.33
C ARG A 44 -4.92 3.75 3.44
N GLY A 45 -4.57 2.48 3.57
CA GLY A 45 -3.50 1.83 2.86
C GLY A 45 -3.97 0.61 2.09
N VAL A 46 -3.51 0.46 0.86
CA VAL A 46 -3.56 -0.79 0.09
C VAL A 46 -2.15 -1.33 -0.05
N ILE A 47 -2.01 -2.67 0.08
CA ILE A 47 -0.71 -3.33 0.06
C ILE A 47 -0.63 -4.41 -1.00
N ARG A 48 0.58 -4.59 -1.54
CA ARG A 48 0.91 -5.59 -2.55
C ARG A 48 2.23 -6.28 -2.20
N PRO A 49 2.31 -7.63 -2.23
CA PRO A 49 3.57 -8.34 -2.09
C PRO A 49 4.65 -7.86 -3.09
N ALA A 50 5.88 -7.64 -2.61
CA ALA A 50 7.00 -7.13 -3.41
C ALA A 50 7.92 -8.24 -3.97
N GLY A 51 7.45 -9.49 -4.02
CA GLY A 51 8.23 -10.65 -4.48
C GLY A 51 9.20 -11.23 -3.43
N LYS A 52 9.67 -10.43 -2.46
CA LYS A 52 10.38 -10.91 -1.28
C LYS A 52 9.41 -11.28 -0.15
N LYS A 53 9.73 -12.33 0.61
CA LYS A 53 8.99 -12.72 1.81
C LYS A 53 8.97 -11.56 2.81
N ASN A 54 7.79 -11.26 3.38
CA ASN A 54 7.58 -10.16 4.34
C ASN A 54 7.80 -8.74 3.81
N ALA A 55 8.03 -8.59 2.51
CA ALA A 55 8.18 -7.33 1.82
C ALA A 55 6.94 -6.96 1.02
N PHE A 56 6.53 -5.70 1.11
CA PHE A 56 5.30 -5.21 0.50
C PHE A 56 5.50 -3.79 0.00
N TYR A 57 4.82 -3.47 -1.11
CA TYR A 57 4.53 -2.10 -1.46
C TYR A 57 3.25 -1.65 -0.75
N CYS A 58 3.19 -0.37 -0.38
CA CYS A 58 2.02 0.29 0.20
C CYS A 58 1.74 1.59 -0.55
N ARG A 59 0.47 1.81 -0.89
CA ARG A 59 -0.07 3.09 -1.33
C ARG A 59 -1.01 3.57 -0.25
N VAL A 60 -0.79 4.80 0.18
CA VAL A 60 -1.62 5.50 1.15
C VAL A 60 -2.45 6.54 0.42
N PHE A 61 -3.73 6.58 0.74
CA PHE A 61 -4.70 7.51 0.18
C PHE A 61 -5.66 7.97 1.27
N ASP A 62 -6.36 9.07 1.01
CA ASP A 62 -7.46 9.52 1.83
C ASP A 62 -8.77 8.99 1.24
N GLU A 63 -9.52 8.20 2.03
CA GLU A 63 -10.76 7.57 1.58
C GLU A 63 -11.84 8.59 1.25
N SER A 64 -11.89 9.72 1.98
CA SER A 64 -12.83 10.80 1.72
C SER A 64 -12.47 11.54 0.43
N GLN A 65 -11.18 11.75 0.14
CA GLN A 65 -10.75 12.35 -1.12
C GLN A 65 -11.05 11.44 -2.31
N ALA A 66 -10.77 10.14 -2.20
CA ALA A 66 -11.07 9.18 -3.24
C ALA A 66 -12.58 9.11 -3.53
N ALA A 67 -13.41 9.07 -2.48
CA ALA A 67 -14.87 9.09 -2.63
C ALA A 67 -15.37 10.38 -3.29
N GLN A 68 -14.81 11.55 -2.94
CA GLN A 68 -15.14 12.83 -3.58
C GLN A 68 -14.76 12.87 -5.07
N ALA A 69 -13.68 12.19 -5.44
CA ALA A 69 -13.28 12.00 -6.84
C ALA A 69 -14.12 10.93 -7.58
N GLY A 70 -15.07 10.27 -6.90
CA GLY A 70 -15.87 9.19 -7.47
C GLY A 70 -15.11 7.87 -7.61
N VAL A 71 -13.98 7.71 -6.93
CA VAL A 71 -13.11 6.54 -7.01
C VAL A 71 -13.32 5.64 -5.80
N GLU A 72 -13.90 4.46 -6.02
CA GLU A 72 -14.01 3.41 -5.01
C GLU A 72 -12.72 2.55 -5.00
N VAL A 73 -11.88 2.72 -3.98
CA VAL A 73 -10.64 1.95 -3.86
C VAL A 73 -10.95 0.54 -3.35
N LYS A 74 -10.89 -0.46 -4.24
CA LYS A 74 -11.12 -1.88 -3.89
C LYS A 74 -9.84 -2.63 -3.57
N ASP A 75 -8.74 -2.20 -4.16
CA ASP A 75 -7.44 -2.84 -4.08
C ASP A 75 -6.31 -1.89 -4.52
N TRP A 76 -5.09 -2.41 -4.59
CA TRP A 76 -3.90 -1.71 -5.08
C TRP A 76 -4.09 -1.06 -6.46
N THR A 77 -4.72 -1.77 -7.39
CA THR A 77 -4.86 -1.37 -8.79
C THR A 77 -5.91 -0.30 -9.00
N SER A 78 -6.84 -0.13 -8.06
CA SER A 78 -7.86 0.93 -8.11
C SER A 78 -7.28 2.35 -8.15
N LEU A 79 -6.01 2.51 -7.76
CA LEU A 79 -5.27 3.78 -7.77
C LEU A 79 -4.30 3.90 -8.96
N ASP A 80 -4.20 2.90 -9.86
CA ASP A 80 -3.26 2.95 -10.99
C ASP A 80 -3.59 4.08 -11.98
N ASP A 81 -4.89 4.33 -12.21
CA ASP A 81 -5.39 5.40 -13.09
C ASP A 81 -5.56 6.74 -12.37
N HIS A 82 -5.37 6.76 -11.05
CA HIS A 82 -5.55 7.93 -10.18
C HIS A 82 -4.33 8.17 -9.27
N PRO A 83 -3.13 8.40 -9.84
CA PRO A 83 -1.91 8.62 -9.07
C PRO A 83 -1.96 9.91 -8.23
N ASP A 84 -2.84 10.84 -8.58
CA ASP A 84 -3.16 12.07 -7.85
C ASP A 84 -3.81 11.81 -6.48
N LEU A 85 -4.54 10.69 -6.33
CA LEU A 85 -5.13 10.27 -5.06
C LEU A 85 -4.12 9.57 -4.13
N ILE A 86 -2.91 9.27 -4.62
CA ILE A 86 -1.86 8.61 -3.84
C ILE A 86 -1.06 9.66 -3.07
N LEU A 87 -1.32 9.75 -1.77
CA LEU A 87 -0.64 10.67 -0.86
C LEU A 87 0.78 10.20 -0.51
N TRP A 88 0.97 8.88 -0.46
CA TRP A 88 2.26 8.26 -0.22
C TRP A 88 2.35 6.93 -0.95
N GLU A 89 3.49 6.66 -1.55
CA GLU A 89 3.80 5.37 -2.16
C GLU A 89 5.19 4.92 -1.71
N GLY A 90 5.30 3.66 -1.31
CA GLY A 90 6.58 3.14 -0.90
C GLY A 90 6.61 1.65 -0.61
N TYR A 91 7.79 1.24 -0.18
CA TYR A 91 8.14 -0.13 0.14
C TYR A 91 8.35 -0.27 1.64
N PHE A 92 7.87 -1.36 2.21
CA PHE A 92 8.19 -1.72 3.58
C PHE A 92 8.46 -3.22 3.72
N ASP A 93 9.37 -3.54 4.63
CA ASP A 93 9.79 -4.90 4.93
C ASP A 93 9.67 -5.15 6.44
N LYS A 94 8.83 -6.13 6.79
CA LYS A 94 8.58 -6.48 8.20
C LYS A 94 9.72 -7.28 8.81
N GLU A 95 10.56 -7.91 8.00
CA GLU A 95 11.73 -8.64 8.48
C GLU A 95 12.82 -7.69 8.96
N THR A 96 13.09 -6.64 8.18
CA THR A 96 14.11 -5.63 8.53
C THR A 96 13.56 -4.43 9.30
N ASN A 97 12.24 -4.37 9.52
CA ASN A 97 11.54 -3.22 10.11
C ASN A 97 11.83 -1.89 9.39
N MET A 98 11.96 -1.95 8.07
CA MET A 98 12.27 -0.79 7.24
C MET A 98 11.04 -0.36 6.46
N ALA A 99 10.82 0.94 6.36
CA ALA A 99 9.91 1.55 5.39
C ALA A 99 10.65 2.65 4.66
N ARG A 100 10.38 2.80 3.36
CA ARG A 100 10.96 3.84 2.51
C ARG A 100 9.95 4.26 1.47
N ARG A 101 9.91 5.56 1.18
CA ARG A 101 9.19 6.08 0.02
C ARG A 101 9.88 5.63 -1.26
N GLU A 102 9.13 5.00 -2.15
CA GLU A 102 9.62 4.42 -3.40
C GLU A 102 8.45 4.32 -4.38
N LYS A 103 8.58 4.91 -5.58
CA LYS A 103 7.53 4.81 -6.58
C LYS A 103 7.49 3.40 -7.15
N PHE A 104 6.30 2.82 -7.26
CA PHE A 104 6.15 1.52 -7.90
C PHE A 104 6.23 1.70 -9.42
N VAL A 105 7.38 1.35 -9.98
CA VAL A 105 7.54 1.24 -11.43
C VAL A 105 7.04 -0.15 -11.83
N LYS A 106 5.92 -0.20 -12.56
CA LYS A 106 5.49 -1.44 -13.23
C LYS A 106 6.68 -1.91 -14.07
N PRO A 107 7.17 -3.16 -13.91
CA PRO A 107 8.18 -3.67 -14.82
C PRO A 107 7.57 -3.63 -16.21
N SER A 108 8.01 -2.66 -17.02
CA SER A 108 7.65 -2.55 -18.41
C SER A 108 8.02 -3.90 -19.03
N SER A 109 7.03 -4.61 -19.54
CA SER A 109 7.26 -5.73 -20.44
C SER A 109 8.02 -5.16 -21.63
N LEU A 110 9.36 -5.24 -21.57
CA LEU A 110 10.23 -4.99 -22.71
C LEU A 110 9.69 -5.85 -23.86
N PRO A 111 9.28 -5.25 -25.00
CA PRO A 111 9.14 -6.02 -26.21
C PRO A 111 10.56 -6.43 -26.62
N SER A 112 10.82 -7.73 -26.62
CA SER A 112 11.96 -8.32 -27.31
C SER A 112 11.89 -8.06 -28.81
#